data_AF-A0A4U1J0W0-F1
#
_entry.id   AF-A0A4U1J0W0-F1
#
_cell.length_a   1.000
_cell.length_b   1.000
_cell.length_c   1.000
_cell.angle_alpha   90.00
_cell.angle_beta   90.00
_cell.angle_gamma   90.00
#
_symmetry.space_group_name_H-M   'P 1'
#
loop_
_entity.id
_entity.type
_entity.pdbx_description
1 polymer ?
#
loop_
_entity_poly.entity_id
_entity_poly.type
_entity_poly.pdbx_seq_one_letter_code
_entity_poly.pdbx_strand_id
1 'polypeptide(L)'
;MLSAYDRNLARRALGIAALVGCVVLLVVTATDEGGGFARRAALCAALAPAAGGIGALAAARIARARGEARALEALGADPFRVMRGAVLGGVIVAAIGPALVFADLADLEPLFPRPAAPSAWIAEPDGGMRDATRGTRLGPGGALEVAARASEASAGAAVGERRAAVGIALVLLAFAAPLGATRDGGSSGRAAFAVLLVVAMIAAFQFVAAGRASAFVVCVPPLVLLAHALVSRYRPAPPR
;
A
#
# COMPACT_ATOMS: atom_id res chain seq x y z
N MET A 1 -15.67 -25.32 6.33
CA MET A 1 -16.02 -24.76 7.66
C MET A 1 -14.78 -24.20 8.36
N LEU A 2 -14.93 -23.10 9.10
CA LEU A 2 -13.87 -22.50 9.95
C LEU A 2 -13.88 -23.19 11.31
N SER A 3 -12.74 -23.72 11.74
CA SER A 3 -12.60 -24.38 13.05
C SER A 3 -12.60 -23.35 14.20
N ALA A 4 -12.78 -23.80 15.45
CA ALA A 4 -12.59 -22.94 16.61
C ALA A 4 -11.16 -22.38 16.69
N TYR A 5 -10.17 -23.20 16.30
CA TYR A 5 -8.77 -22.79 16.19
C TYR A 5 -8.59 -21.65 15.18
N ASP A 6 -9.14 -21.79 13.97
CA ASP A 6 -9.05 -20.75 12.92
C ASP A 6 -9.62 -19.42 13.42
N ARG A 7 -10.79 -19.44 14.10
CA ARG A 7 -11.45 -18.24 14.63
C ARG A 7 -10.61 -17.56 15.70
N ASN A 8 -10.02 -18.31 16.61
CA ASN A 8 -9.16 -17.75 17.66
C ASN A 8 -7.88 -17.17 17.08
N LEU A 9 -7.27 -17.84 16.11
CA LEU A 9 -6.07 -17.35 15.44
C LEU A 9 -6.37 -16.08 14.62
N ALA A 10 -7.53 -16.04 13.94
CA ALA A 10 -8.00 -14.85 13.22
C ALA A 10 -8.23 -13.66 14.16
N ARG A 11 -8.85 -13.86 15.33
CA ARG A 11 -9.03 -12.80 16.33
C ARG A 11 -7.69 -12.25 16.84
N ARG A 12 -6.71 -13.11 17.09
CA ARG A 12 -5.34 -12.68 17.50
C ARG A 12 -4.69 -11.83 16.40
N ALA A 13 -4.73 -12.31 15.15
CA ALA A 13 -4.18 -11.58 14.01
C ALA A 13 -4.86 -10.23 13.79
N LEU A 14 -6.20 -10.20 13.87
CA LEU A 14 -7.03 -9.00 13.78
C LEU A 14 -6.66 -7.99 14.88
N GLY A 15 -6.57 -8.42 16.14
CA GLY A 15 -6.24 -7.54 17.27
C GLY A 15 -4.85 -6.91 17.15
N ILE A 16 -3.85 -7.71 16.75
CA ILE A 16 -2.48 -7.20 16.54
C ILE A 16 -2.44 -6.26 15.33
N ALA A 17 -3.06 -6.63 14.21
CA ALA A 17 -3.10 -5.79 13.02
C ALA A 17 -3.85 -4.46 13.29
N ALA A 18 -4.93 -4.48 14.07
CA ALA A 18 -5.65 -3.28 14.50
C ALA A 18 -4.76 -2.38 15.36
N LEU A 19 -4.02 -2.93 16.32
CA LEU A 19 -3.07 -2.16 17.13
C LEU A 19 -1.99 -1.49 16.27
N VAL A 20 -1.40 -2.23 15.32
CA VAL A 20 -0.43 -1.67 14.36
C VAL A 20 -1.08 -0.58 13.51
N GLY A 21 -2.33 -0.78 13.06
CA GLY A 21 -3.11 0.22 12.35
C GLY A 21 -3.33 1.50 13.17
N CYS A 22 -3.63 1.39 14.46
CA CYS A 22 -3.72 2.55 15.36
C CYS A 22 -2.40 3.30 15.46
N VAL A 23 -1.27 2.59 15.59
CA VAL A 23 0.06 3.21 15.60
C VAL A 23 0.33 3.94 14.28
N VAL A 24 0.02 3.31 13.14
CA VAL A 24 0.14 3.95 11.82
C VAL A 24 -0.69 5.22 11.74
N LEU A 25 -1.96 5.17 12.16
CA LEU A 25 -2.84 6.33 12.18
C LEU A 25 -2.28 7.46 13.06
N LEU A 26 -1.78 7.14 14.25
CA LEU A 26 -1.15 8.10 15.16
C LEU A 26 0.09 8.74 14.52
N VAL A 27 0.97 7.95 13.91
CA VAL A 27 2.15 8.47 13.23
C VAL A 27 1.74 9.40 12.09
N VAL A 28 0.85 8.95 11.19
CA VAL A 28 0.37 9.76 10.05
C VAL A 28 -0.27 11.06 10.53
N THR A 29 -1.13 11.01 11.55
CA THR A 29 -1.80 12.21 12.07
C THR A 29 -0.83 13.17 12.77
N ALA A 30 0.22 12.66 13.40
CA ALA A 30 1.24 13.47 14.05
C ALA A 30 2.26 14.08 13.07
N THR A 31 2.57 13.39 11.96
CA THR A 31 3.58 13.85 10.99
C THR A 31 3.03 14.65 9.82
N ASP A 32 1.74 14.48 9.49
CA ASP A 32 1.11 15.18 8.36
C ASP A 32 0.63 16.57 8.79
N GLU A 33 1.57 17.51 8.88
CA GLU A 33 1.31 18.93 9.15
C GLU A 33 0.51 19.54 7.99
N GLY A 34 -0.76 19.89 8.26
CA GLY A 34 -1.61 20.63 7.31
C GLY A 34 -2.35 19.78 6.26
N GLY A 35 -2.18 18.47 6.22
CA GLY A 35 -2.93 17.58 5.31
C GLY A 35 -4.37 17.34 5.78
N GLY A 36 -5.33 17.42 4.84
CA GLY A 36 -6.74 17.11 5.09
C GLY A 36 -6.99 15.61 5.35
N PHE A 37 -8.20 15.27 5.82
CA PHE A 37 -8.57 13.89 6.15
C PHE A 37 -8.35 12.90 5.00
N ALA A 38 -8.71 13.27 3.77
CA ALA A 38 -8.57 12.40 2.60
C ALA A 38 -7.12 12.00 2.31
N ARG A 39 -6.16 12.91 2.53
CA ARG A 39 -4.72 12.63 2.38
C ARG A 39 -4.24 11.64 3.44
N ARG A 40 -4.64 11.85 4.70
CA ARG A 40 -4.31 10.93 5.80
C ARG A 40 -4.91 9.55 5.58
N ALA A 41 -6.14 9.49 5.08
CA ALA A 41 -6.82 8.24 4.72
C ALA A 41 -6.05 7.49 3.61
N ALA A 42 -5.52 8.18 2.60
CA ALA A 42 -4.69 7.56 1.56
C ALA A 42 -3.38 6.97 2.09
N LEU A 43 -2.68 7.70 2.97
CA LEU A 43 -1.47 7.19 3.63
C LEU A 43 -1.77 5.97 4.50
N CYS A 44 -2.86 6.02 5.29
CA CYS A 44 -3.30 4.87 6.08
C CYS A 44 -3.71 3.68 5.19
N ALA A 45 -4.39 3.94 4.07
CA ALA A 45 -4.79 2.91 3.12
C ALA A 45 -3.58 2.20 2.50
N ALA A 46 -2.52 2.95 2.16
CA ALA A 46 -1.28 2.41 1.65
C ALA A 46 -0.54 1.51 2.66
N LEU A 47 -0.69 1.79 3.96
CA LEU A 47 -0.03 1.06 5.04
C LEU A 47 -0.88 -0.09 5.62
N ALA A 48 -2.18 -0.14 5.33
CA ALA A 48 -3.09 -1.19 5.84
C ALA A 48 -2.61 -2.64 5.51
N PRO A 49 -2.08 -2.95 4.31
CA PRO A 49 -1.55 -4.28 4.04
C PRO A 49 -0.34 -4.66 4.89
N ALA A 50 0.51 -3.70 5.24
CA ALA A 50 1.63 -3.94 6.14
C ALA A 50 1.14 -4.28 7.55
N ALA A 51 0.13 -3.54 8.06
CA ALA A 51 -0.49 -3.84 9.35
C ALA A 51 -1.11 -5.25 9.38
N GLY A 52 -1.86 -5.61 8.32
CA GLY A 52 -2.42 -6.96 8.17
C GLY A 52 -1.35 -8.06 8.09
N GLY A 53 -0.27 -7.83 7.35
CA GLY A 53 0.88 -8.73 7.27
C GLY A 53 1.58 -8.94 8.60
N ILE A 54 1.82 -7.86 9.36
CA ILE A 54 2.44 -7.92 10.69
C ILE A 54 1.54 -8.67 11.67
N GLY A 55 0.23 -8.39 11.68
CA GLY A 55 -0.71 -9.11 12.54
C GLY A 55 -0.77 -10.60 12.25
N ALA A 56 -0.80 -10.99 10.97
CA ALA A 56 -0.75 -12.39 10.56
C ALA A 56 0.57 -13.07 10.97
N LEU A 57 1.73 -12.41 10.75
CA LEU A 57 3.04 -12.90 11.16
C LEU A 57 3.10 -13.13 12.67
N ALA A 58 2.69 -12.14 13.46
CA ALA A 58 2.78 -12.18 14.91
C ALA A 58 1.86 -13.27 15.49
N ALA A 59 0.61 -13.37 15.01
CA ALA A 59 -0.32 -14.42 15.43
C ALA A 59 0.21 -15.83 15.10
N ALA A 60 0.76 -16.02 13.89
CA ALA A 60 1.38 -17.28 13.48
C ALA A 60 2.58 -17.64 14.36
N ARG A 61 3.45 -16.67 14.68
CA ARG A 61 4.60 -16.88 15.57
C ARG A 61 4.17 -17.24 16.99
N ILE A 62 3.15 -16.58 17.54
CA ILE A 62 2.61 -16.91 18.86
C ILE A 62 2.05 -18.33 18.87
N ALA A 63 1.26 -18.72 17.86
CA ALA A 63 0.70 -20.06 17.75
C ALA A 63 1.78 -21.15 17.64
N ARG A 64 2.88 -20.86 16.92
CA ARG A 64 4.04 -21.77 16.82
C ARG A 64 4.86 -21.84 18.10
N ALA A 65 5.08 -20.71 18.78
CA ALA A 65 5.79 -20.65 20.04
C ALA A 65 5.07 -21.42 21.15
N ARG A 66 3.72 -21.42 21.12
CA ARG A 66 2.87 -22.22 22.02
C ARG A 66 2.76 -23.69 21.65
N GLY A 67 3.34 -24.12 20.52
CA GLY A 67 3.21 -25.48 20.02
C GLY A 67 1.85 -25.83 19.41
N GLU A 68 0.84 -24.93 19.46
CA GLU A 68 -0.52 -25.16 18.93
C GLU A 68 -0.47 -25.57 17.45
N ALA A 69 0.30 -24.82 16.64
CA ALA A 69 0.43 -25.09 15.20
C ALA A 69 1.20 -26.40 14.92
N ARG A 70 2.26 -26.66 15.69
CA ARG A 70 3.09 -27.86 15.52
C ARG A 70 2.33 -29.13 15.90
N ALA A 71 1.46 -29.06 16.91
CA ALA A 71 0.61 -30.17 17.30
C ALA A 71 -0.37 -30.55 16.16
N LEU A 72 -0.99 -29.56 15.51
CA LEU A 72 -1.87 -29.82 14.37
C LEU A 72 -1.10 -30.36 13.16
N GLU A 73 0.07 -29.80 12.86
CA GLU A 73 0.95 -30.30 11.79
C GLU A 73 1.39 -31.75 12.07
N ALA A 74 1.71 -32.10 13.33
CA ALA A 74 2.07 -33.46 13.73
C ALA A 74 0.91 -34.47 13.60
N LEU A 75 -0.34 -34.00 13.68
CA LEU A 75 -1.54 -34.79 13.38
C LEU A 75 -1.82 -34.89 11.86
N GLY A 76 -0.92 -34.42 11.01
CA GLY A 76 -1.04 -34.46 9.55
C GLY A 76 -1.82 -33.30 8.95
N ALA A 77 -2.11 -32.25 9.71
CA ALA A 77 -2.74 -31.06 9.13
C ALA A 77 -1.75 -30.32 8.22
N ASP A 78 -2.20 -29.97 7.02
CA ASP A 78 -1.44 -29.13 6.09
C ASP A 78 -1.06 -27.77 6.73
N PRO A 79 0.22 -27.34 6.68
CA PRO A 79 0.68 -26.10 7.33
C PRO A 79 -0.10 -24.85 6.90
N PHE A 80 -0.54 -24.80 5.64
CA PHE A 80 -1.33 -23.68 5.15
C PHE A 80 -2.74 -23.67 5.75
N ARG A 81 -3.37 -24.85 5.87
CA ARG A 81 -4.65 -25.00 6.58
C ARG A 81 -4.54 -24.56 8.04
N VAL A 82 -3.43 -24.83 8.72
CA VAL A 82 -3.20 -24.39 10.10
C VAL A 82 -3.05 -22.86 10.18
N MET A 83 -2.39 -22.22 9.21
CA MET A 83 -2.19 -20.76 9.21
C MET A 83 -3.38 -19.95 8.67
N ARG A 84 -4.43 -20.60 8.14
CA ARG A 84 -5.56 -19.94 7.48
C ARG A 84 -6.23 -18.87 8.34
N GLY A 85 -6.42 -19.14 9.63
CA GLY A 85 -6.99 -18.17 10.57
C GLY A 85 -6.17 -16.87 10.65
N ALA A 86 -4.85 -16.97 10.75
CA ALA A 86 -3.96 -15.81 10.82
C ALA A 86 -4.01 -14.97 9.53
N VAL A 87 -4.00 -15.65 8.38
CA VAL A 87 -4.12 -15.00 7.06
C VAL A 87 -5.44 -14.24 6.96
N LEU A 88 -6.57 -14.88 7.29
CA LEU A 88 -7.89 -14.24 7.23
C LEU A 88 -7.98 -13.01 8.13
N GLY A 89 -7.48 -13.08 9.37
CA GLY A 89 -7.44 -11.93 10.26
C GLY A 89 -6.62 -10.76 9.70
N GLY A 90 -5.46 -11.05 9.09
CA GLY A 90 -4.64 -10.04 8.43
C GLY A 90 -5.31 -9.45 7.18
N VAL A 91 -5.95 -10.28 6.35
CA VAL A 91 -6.67 -9.84 5.14
C VAL A 91 -7.80 -8.87 5.49
N ILE A 92 -8.56 -9.14 6.57
CA ILE A 92 -9.66 -8.27 7.00
C ILE A 92 -9.17 -6.84 7.25
N VAL A 93 -8.06 -6.67 7.99
CA VAL A 93 -7.50 -5.33 8.25
C VAL A 93 -6.91 -4.73 6.98
N ALA A 94 -6.18 -5.54 6.20
CA ALA A 94 -5.57 -5.06 4.98
C ALA A 94 -6.59 -4.59 3.92
N ALA A 95 -7.78 -5.21 3.89
CA ALA A 95 -8.88 -4.86 3.00
C ALA A 95 -9.49 -3.47 3.28
N ILE A 96 -9.21 -2.85 4.43
CA ILE A 96 -9.62 -1.48 4.72
C ILE A 96 -8.98 -0.52 3.71
N GLY A 97 -7.72 -0.73 3.33
CA GLY A 97 -7.01 0.10 2.35
C GLY A 97 -7.74 0.23 1.01
N PRO A 98 -7.96 -0.86 0.25
CA PRO A 98 -8.69 -0.78 -1.01
C PRO A 98 -10.13 -0.29 -0.81
N ALA A 99 -10.80 -0.61 0.31
CA ALA A 99 -12.14 -0.09 0.59
C ALA A 99 -12.16 1.44 0.67
N LEU A 100 -11.20 2.07 1.34
CA LEU A 100 -11.07 3.53 1.40
C LEU A 100 -10.82 4.14 0.02
N VAL A 101 -10.02 3.48 -0.81
CA VAL A 101 -9.70 3.94 -2.17
C VAL A 101 -10.93 3.87 -3.09
N PHE A 102 -11.66 2.75 -3.08
CA PHE A 102 -12.84 2.57 -3.93
C PHE A 102 -14.06 3.36 -3.44
N ALA A 103 -14.13 3.69 -2.15
CA ALA A 103 -15.17 4.56 -1.58
C ALA A 103 -14.92 6.06 -1.82
N ASP A 104 -13.86 6.43 -2.54
CA ASP A 104 -13.46 7.82 -2.78
C ASP A 104 -13.22 8.64 -1.49
N LEU A 105 -12.74 7.98 -0.44
CA LEU A 105 -12.40 8.62 0.84
C LEU A 105 -10.90 9.00 0.93
N ALA A 106 -10.10 8.55 -0.03
CA ALA A 106 -8.66 8.69 -0.06
C ALA A 106 -8.21 9.58 -1.23
N ASP A 107 -7.53 10.68 -0.93
CA ASP A 107 -6.85 11.50 -1.93
C ASP A 107 -5.49 10.87 -2.24
N LEU A 108 -5.38 10.28 -3.44
CA LEU A 108 -4.21 9.52 -3.86
C LEU A 108 -3.12 10.37 -4.48
N GLU A 109 -3.37 11.65 -4.78
CA GLU A 109 -2.37 12.51 -5.45
C GLU A 109 -1.02 12.55 -4.69
N PRO A 110 -0.98 12.56 -3.34
CA PRO A 110 0.28 12.49 -2.59
C PRO A 110 1.10 11.21 -2.80
N LEU A 111 0.49 10.12 -3.26
CA LEU A 111 1.20 8.87 -3.58
C LEU A 111 1.94 8.94 -4.92
N PHE A 112 1.64 9.93 -5.76
CA PHE A 112 2.30 10.18 -7.03
C PHE A 112 3.12 11.46 -6.92
N PRO A 113 4.31 11.42 -6.31
CA PRO A 113 5.16 12.59 -6.15
C PRO A 113 5.52 13.13 -7.54
N ARG A 114 4.90 14.26 -7.90
CA ARG A 114 5.30 15.00 -9.09
C ARG A 114 6.43 15.92 -8.68
N PRO A 115 7.58 15.89 -9.37
CA PRO A 115 8.52 16.99 -9.28
C PRO A 115 7.73 18.26 -9.55
N ALA A 116 7.81 19.25 -8.66
CA ALA A 116 7.30 20.58 -8.99
C ALA A 116 8.02 20.97 -10.29
N ALA A 117 7.26 21.08 -11.38
CA ALA A 117 7.87 21.42 -12.65
C ALA A 117 8.63 22.75 -12.44
N PRO A 118 9.90 22.83 -12.92
CA PRO A 118 10.74 23.98 -12.66
C PRO A 118 9.99 25.22 -13.13
N SER A 119 9.82 26.19 -12.24
CA SER A 119 9.11 27.43 -12.56
C SER A 119 9.90 28.16 -13.65
N ALA A 120 9.42 28.06 -14.88
CA ALA A 120 9.98 28.76 -16.02
C ALA A 120 9.24 30.09 -16.15
N TRP A 121 9.89 31.16 -15.71
CA TRP A 121 9.39 32.51 -15.88
C TRP A 121 9.79 33.02 -17.26
N ILE A 122 8.80 33.30 -18.09
CA ILE A 122 8.97 33.86 -19.43
C ILE A 122 8.60 35.34 -19.34
N ALA A 123 9.53 36.22 -19.73
CA ALA A 123 9.24 37.65 -19.82
C ALA A 123 8.21 37.89 -20.94
N GLU A 124 7.17 38.68 -20.65
CA GLU A 124 6.15 39.07 -21.61
C GLU A 124 6.46 40.47 -22.19
N PRO A 125 6.02 40.79 -23.42
CA PRO A 125 6.35 42.05 -24.10
C PRO A 125 5.88 43.33 -23.39
N ASP A 126 4.92 43.20 -22.47
CA ASP A 126 4.35 44.28 -21.67
C ASP A 126 5.13 44.57 -20.37
N GLY A 127 6.26 43.89 -20.17
CA GLY A 127 7.09 44.00 -18.96
C GLY A 127 6.65 43.12 -17.80
N GLY A 128 5.63 42.27 -17.99
CA GLY A 128 5.27 41.21 -17.06
C GLY A 128 6.19 39.98 -17.15
N MET A 129 6.02 39.06 -16.21
CA MET A 129 6.61 37.73 -16.27
C MET A 129 5.51 36.69 -16.09
N ARG A 130 5.48 35.65 -16.91
CA ARG A 130 4.53 34.56 -16.77
C ARG A 130 5.25 33.27 -16.38
N ASP A 131 4.78 32.64 -15.32
CA ASP A 131 5.13 31.26 -14.99
C ASP A 131 4.35 30.35 -15.95
N ALA A 132 5.05 29.85 -16.96
CA ALA A 132 4.47 28.95 -17.97
C ALA A 132 3.94 27.64 -17.35
N THR A 133 4.45 27.28 -16.17
CA THR A 133 4.14 26.04 -15.47
C THR A 133 2.94 26.20 -14.55
N ARG A 134 2.87 27.32 -13.82
CA ARG A 134 1.79 27.57 -12.84
C ARG A 134 0.61 28.33 -13.41
N GLY A 135 0.75 28.91 -14.60
CA GLY A 135 -0.27 29.79 -15.18
C GLY A 135 -0.41 31.09 -14.42
N THR A 136 0.54 31.43 -13.55
CA THR A 136 0.56 32.69 -12.81
C THR A 136 1.32 33.73 -13.61
N ARG A 137 0.78 34.94 -13.69
CA ARG A 137 1.39 36.08 -14.34
C ARG A 137 1.68 37.14 -13.29
N LEU A 138 2.89 37.67 -13.33
CA LEU A 138 3.34 38.81 -12.56
C LEU A 138 3.34 40.01 -13.49
N GLY A 139 2.40 40.94 -13.31
CA GLY A 139 2.35 42.16 -14.10
C GLY A 139 3.54 43.09 -13.81
N PRO A 140 3.77 44.10 -14.67
CA PRO A 140 4.92 45.02 -14.58
C PRO A 140 4.97 45.84 -13.26
N GLY A 141 3.85 45.94 -12.53
CA GLY A 141 3.78 46.58 -11.21
C GLY A 141 3.88 45.61 -10.02
N GLY A 142 4.22 44.33 -10.23
CA GLY A 142 4.25 43.30 -9.19
C GLY A 142 2.88 42.71 -8.83
N ALA A 143 1.82 43.06 -9.56
CA ALA A 143 0.50 42.47 -9.40
C ALA A 143 0.51 41.01 -9.86
N LEU A 144 -0.05 40.09 -9.07
CA LEU A 144 -0.04 38.66 -9.37
C LEU A 144 -1.43 38.21 -9.84
N GLU A 145 -1.53 37.86 -11.13
CA GLU A 145 -2.74 37.37 -11.77
C GLU A 145 -2.63 35.84 -11.91
N VAL A 146 -3.62 35.10 -11.39
CA VAL A 146 -3.68 33.65 -11.57
C VAL A 146 -4.55 33.37 -12.79
N ALA A 147 -3.96 33.00 -13.93
CA ALA A 147 -4.75 32.59 -15.09
C ALA A 147 -5.38 31.21 -14.80
N ALA A 148 -6.67 31.07 -15.12
CA ALA A 148 -7.39 29.81 -14.97
C ALA A 148 -6.67 28.69 -15.75
N ARG A 149 -6.39 27.56 -15.07
CA ARG A 149 -5.68 26.41 -15.64
C ARG A 149 -6.40 25.87 -16.88
N ALA A 150 -5.65 25.62 -17.95
CA ALA A 150 -6.15 24.91 -19.13
C ALA A 150 -6.19 23.38 -18.89
N SER A 151 -7.33 22.79 -19.28
CA SER A 151 -7.68 21.36 -19.40
C SER A 151 -7.91 20.54 -18.11
N GLU A 152 -9.08 20.72 -17.50
CA GLU A 152 -9.62 19.84 -16.44
C GLU A 152 -10.10 18.47 -16.97
N ALA A 153 -10.47 18.38 -18.25
CA ALA A 153 -11.08 17.19 -18.83
C ALA A 153 -10.12 15.99 -18.96
N SER A 154 -8.87 16.22 -19.38
CA SER A 154 -7.85 15.15 -19.45
C SER A 154 -7.34 14.72 -18.08
N ALA A 155 -7.43 15.60 -17.07
CA ALA A 155 -7.03 15.29 -15.70
C ALA A 155 -8.00 14.29 -15.03
N GLY A 156 -9.30 14.40 -15.28
CA GLY A 156 -10.33 13.53 -14.68
C GLY A 156 -10.20 12.04 -15.07
N ALA A 157 -9.99 11.75 -16.35
CA ALA A 157 -9.81 10.36 -16.82
C ALA A 157 -8.57 9.69 -16.22
N ALA A 158 -7.45 10.43 -16.13
CA ALA A 158 -6.21 9.96 -15.53
C ALA A 158 -6.29 9.77 -14.00
N VAL A 159 -7.23 10.45 -13.32
CA VAL A 159 -7.49 10.24 -11.88
C VAL A 159 -8.23 8.92 -11.67
N GLY A 160 -9.25 8.63 -12.48
CA GLY A 160 -10.01 7.37 -12.40
C GLY A 160 -9.13 6.13 -12.63
N GLU A 161 -8.26 6.15 -13.64
CA GLU A 161 -7.33 5.06 -13.93
C GLU A 161 -6.33 4.83 -12.77
N ARG A 162 -5.73 5.91 -12.25
CA ARG A 162 -4.80 5.83 -11.11
C ARG A 162 -5.48 5.27 -9.87
N ARG A 163 -6.72 5.68 -9.59
CA ARG A 163 -7.51 5.15 -8.47
C ARG A 163 -7.79 3.65 -8.64
N ALA A 164 -8.20 3.22 -9.83
CA ALA A 164 -8.42 1.80 -10.11
C ALA A 164 -7.14 0.98 -9.94
N ALA A 165 -6.02 1.44 -10.49
CA ALA A 165 -4.74 0.76 -10.38
C ALA A 165 -4.24 0.64 -8.93
N VAL A 166 -4.30 1.73 -8.14
CA VAL A 166 -3.93 1.71 -6.72
C VAL A 166 -4.87 0.81 -5.92
N GLY A 167 -6.18 0.90 -6.17
CA GLY A 167 -7.17 0.03 -5.53
C GLY A 167 -6.88 -1.46 -5.79
N ILE A 168 -6.59 -1.84 -7.04
CA ILE A 168 -6.21 -3.21 -7.39
C ILE A 168 -4.90 -3.62 -6.72
N ALA A 169 -3.88 -2.77 -6.76
CA ALA A 169 -2.60 -3.04 -6.10
C ALA A 169 -2.77 -3.29 -4.59
N LEU A 170 -3.64 -2.53 -3.93
CA LEU A 170 -3.97 -2.71 -2.52
C LEU A 170 -4.78 -3.98 -2.26
N VAL A 171 -5.71 -4.36 -3.14
CA VAL A 171 -6.40 -5.66 -3.07
C VAL A 171 -5.39 -6.80 -3.14
N LEU A 172 -4.47 -6.74 -4.10
CA LEU A 172 -3.41 -7.75 -4.24
C LEU A 172 -2.55 -7.82 -2.99
N LEU A 173 -2.09 -6.68 -2.47
CA LEU A 173 -1.31 -6.63 -1.22
C LEU A 173 -2.11 -7.16 -0.03
N ALA A 174 -3.42 -6.91 0.04
CA ALA A 174 -4.26 -7.35 1.14
C ALA A 174 -4.27 -8.87 1.30
N PHE A 175 -4.15 -9.61 0.20
CA PHE A 175 -3.92 -11.06 0.24
C PHE A 175 -2.45 -11.41 0.36
N ALA A 176 -1.60 -10.77 -0.45
CA ALA A 176 -0.22 -11.18 -0.63
C ALA A 176 0.64 -10.98 0.63
N ALA A 177 0.43 -9.87 1.37
CA ALA A 177 1.20 -9.57 2.58
C ALA A 177 0.90 -10.56 3.72
N PRO A 178 -0.35 -10.80 4.15
CA PRO A 178 -0.66 -11.85 5.13
C PRO A 178 -0.22 -13.25 4.69
N LEU A 179 -0.42 -13.61 3.43
CA LEU A 179 0.01 -14.90 2.89
C LEU A 179 1.54 -15.07 2.89
N GLY A 180 2.28 -14.02 2.55
CA GLY A 180 3.75 -14.03 2.58
C GLY A 180 4.31 -14.06 4.00
N ALA A 181 3.66 -13.34 4.91
CA ALA A 181 4.05 -13.21 6.31
C ALA A 181 4.01 -14.55 7.07
N THR A 182 2.98 -15.37 6.85
CA THR A 182 2.80 -16.64 7.58
C THR A 182 3.72 -17.77 7.13
N ARG A 183 4.53 -17.58 6.07
CA ARG A 183 5.43 -18.61 5.58
C ARG A 183 6.58 -18.94 6.51
N ASP A 184 6.96 -20.21 6.46
CA ASP A 184 8.25 -20.68 6.94
C ASP A 184 9.36 -20.20 6.02
N GLY A 185 10.41 -19.65 6.62
CA GLY A 185 11.56 -19.11 5.90
C GLY A 185 12.44 -18.27 6.81
N GLY A 186 13.72 -18.14 6.43
CA GLY A 186 14.69 -17.30 7.12
C GLY A 186 14.17 -15.87 7.28
N SER A 187 14.43 -15.27 8.45
CA SER A 187 14.07 -13.87 8.71
C SER A 187 14.78 -12.92 7.75
N SER A 188 16.05 -13.19 7.43
CA SER A 188 16.86 -12.39 6.51
C SER A 188 16.28 -12.35 5.10
N GLY A 189 15.97 -13.52 4.52
CA GLY A 189 15.40 -13.59 3.16
C GLY A 189 14.05 -12.87 3.05
N ARG A 190 13.19 -12.97 4.07
CA ARG A 190 11.91 -12.24 4.10
C ARG A 190 12.12 -10.73 4.21
N ALA A 191 13.05 -10.29 5.06
CA ALA A 191 13.36 -8.87 5.22
C ALA A 191 13.91 -8.29 3.90
N ALA A 192 14.88 -8.97 3.28
CA ALA A 192 15.44 -8.56 2.00
C ALA A 192 14.37 -8.47 0.90
N PHE A 193 13.49 -9.46 0.82
CA PHE A 193 12.38 -9.46 -0.14
C PHE A 193 11.37 -8.33 0.12
N ALA A 194 11.04 -8.06 1.39
CA ALA A 194 10.16 -6.97 1.76
C ALA A 194 10.77 -5.60 1.40
N VAL A 195 12.07 -5.40 1.66
CA VAL A 195 12.80 -4.19 1.27
C VAL A 195 12.78 -4.01 -0.25
N LEU A 196 13.11 -5.06 -1.00
CA LEU A 196 13.09 -5.03 -2.47
C LEU A 196 11.69 -4.68 -3.01
N LEU A 197 10.64 -5.24 -2.40
CA LEU A 197 9.25 -4.95 -2.77
C LEU A 197 8.91 -3.47 -2.53
N VAL A 198 9.30 -2.91 -1.38
CA VAL A 198 9.09 -1.49 -1.06
C VAL A 198 9.81 -0.60 -2.09
N VAL A 199 11.08 -0.90 -2.41
CA VAL A 199 11.83 -0.18 -3.43
C VAL A 199 11.15 -0.27 -4.80
N ALA A 200 10.69 -1.45 -5.19
CA ALA A 200 9.98 -1.64 -6.45
C ALA A 200 8.63 -0.89 -6.49
N MET A 201 7.90 -0.84 -5.39
CA MET A 201 6.66 -0.04 -5.27
C MET A 201 6.96 1.45 -5.42
N ILE A 202 7.97 1.97 -4.72
CA ILE A 202 8.38 3.38 -4.83
C ILE A 202 8.75 3.69 -6.28
N ALA A 203 9.59 2.87 -6.90
CA ALA A 203 9.96 3.05 -8.31
C ALA A 203 8.75 3.06 -9.24
N ALA A 204 7.79 2.13 -9.06
CA ALA A 204 6.57 2.07 -9.86
C ALA A 204 5.74 3.36 -9.72
N PHE A 205 5.52 3.84 -8.50
CA PHE A 205 4.82 5.11 -8.26
C PHE A 205 5.55 6.29 -8.91
N GLN A 206 6.88 6.35 -8.82
CA GLN A 206 7.70 7.39 -9.43
C GLN A 206 7.62 7.38 -10.96
N PHE A 207 7.67 6.20 -11.60
CA PHE A 207 7.52 6.08 -13.06
C PHE A 207 6.15 6.54 -13.55
N VAL A 208 5.08 6.18 -12.82
CA VAL A 208 3.72 6.65 -13.13
C VAL A 208 3.58 8.15 -12.90
N ALA A 209 4.11 8.67 -11.80
CA ALA A 209 4.08 10.10 -11.50
C ALA A 209 4.83 10.94 -12.55
N ALA A 210 5.92 10.40 -13.10
CA ALA A 210 6.70 11.00 -14.18
C ALA A 210 6.05 10.85 -15.58
N GLY A 211 4.88 10.21 -15.70
CA GLY A 211 4.21 9.96 -16.98
C GLY A 211 4.99 9.01 -17.91
N ARG A 212 5.89 8.19 -17.36
CA ARG A 212 6.75 7.26 -18.12
C ARG A 212 6.15 5.86 -18.24
N ALA A 213 5.08 5.58 -17.52
CA ALA A 213 4.43 4.28 -17.47
C ALA A 213 2.92 4.41 -17.21
N SER A 214 2.14 3.37 -17.54
CA SER A 214 0.71 3.31 -17.20
C SER A 214 0.50 3.12 -15.70
N ALA A 215 -0.65 3.54 -15.19
CA ALA A 215 -0.96 3.44 -13.76
C ALA A 215 -0.89 2.00 -13.23
N PHE A 216 -1.22 1.02 -14.08
CA PHE A 216 -1.22 -0.41 -13.75
C PHE A 216 0.18 -1.00 -13.49
N VAL A 217 1.27 -0.29 -13.79
CA VAL A 217 2.62 -0.72 -13.37
C VAL A 217 2.75 -0.83 -11.85
N VAL A 218 1.96 -0.05 -11.09
CA VAL A 218 1.87 -0.16 -9.62
C VAL A 218 1.38 -1.55 -9.16
N CYS A 219 0.67 -2.30 -10.01
CA CYS A 219 0.23 -3.66 -9.70
C CYS A 219 1.34 -4.72 -9.84
N VAL A 220 2.47 -4.41 -10.48
CA VAL A 220 3.51 -5.41 -10.76
C VAL A 220 4.18 -5.93 -9.48
N PRO A 221 4.71 -5.08 -8.57
CA PRO A 221 5.32 -5.59 -7.34
C PRO A 221 4.36 -6.45 -6.47
N PRO A 222 3.10 -6.07 -6.22
CA PRO A 222 2.21 -6.89 -5.40
C PRO A 222 1.76 -8.17 -6.10
N LEU A 223 1.67 -8.19 -7.44
CA LEU A 223 1.50 -9.43 -8.21
C LEU A 223 2.70 -10.36 -8.01
N VAL A 224 3.93 -9.84 -8.03
CA VAL A 224 5.15 -10.64 -7.77
C VAL A 224 5.14 -11.19 -6.35
N LEU A 225 4.78 -10.38 -5.34
CA LEU A 225 4.62 -10.86 -3.95
C LEU A 225 3.54 -11.95 -3.87
N LEU A 226 2.40 -11.76 -4.53
CA LEU A 226 1.31 -12.74 -4.54
C LEU A 226 1.70 -14.03 -5.25
N ALA A 227 2.36 -13.95 -6.40
CA ALA A 227 2.83 -15.11 -7.16
C ALA A 227 3.95 -15.85 -6.41
N HIS A 228 4.91 -15.12 -5.84
CA HIS A 228 5.90 -15.69 -4.93
C HIS A 228 5.18 -16.40 -3.78
N ALA A 229 4.10 -15.81 -3.29
CA ALA A 229 3.25 -16.43 -2.30
C ALA A 229 2.44 -17.65 -2.77
N LEU A 230 2.07 -17.65 -4.04
CA LEU A 230 1.48 -18.75 -4.77
C LEU A 230 2.39 -19.99 -4.73
N VAL A 231 3.55 -19.79 -5.34
CA VAL A 231 4.48 -20.82 -5.79
C VAL A 231 5.23 -21.46 -4.65
N SER A 232 5.66 -20.67 -3.67
CA SER A 232 6.42 -21.20 -2.53
C SER A 232 5.61 -22.13 -1.62
N ARG A 233 4.29 -22.28 -1.85
CA ARG A 233 3.45 -23.32 -1.23
C ARG A 233 3.84 -24.74 -1.64
N TYR A 234 4.37 -24.91 -2.84
CA TYR A 234 4.62 -26.23 -3.42
C TYR A 234 6.06 -26.74 -3.20
N ARG A 235 6.91 -25.97 -2.51
CA ARG A 235 8.26 -26.44 -2.19
C ARG A 235 8.20 -27.37 -0.97
N PRO A 236 8.62 -28.64 -1.09
CA PRO A 236 8.73 -29.52 0.05
C PRO A 236 9.70 -28.91 1.06
N ALA A 237 9.33 -28.93 2.35
CA ALA A 237 10.24 -28.55 3.40
C ALA A 237 11.44 -29.52 3.37
N PRO A 238 12.69 -29.03 3.44
CA PRO A 238 13.82 -29.93 3.58
C PRO A 238 13.65 -30.76 4.87
N PRO A 239 14.05 -32.05 4.87
CA PRO A 239 14.01 -32.87 6.06
C PRO A 239 14.81 -32.17 7.17
N ARG A 240 14.22 -32.08 8.36
CA ARG A 240 14.83 -31.51 9.55
C ARG A 240 15.66 -32.54 10.29
#